data_AF-H0A2B0-F1
#
_entry.id   AF-H0A2B0-F1
#
_cell.length_a   1.000
_cell.length_b   1.000
_cell.length_c   1.000
_cell.angle_alpha   90.00
_cell.angle_beta   90.00
_cell.angle_gamma   90.00
#
_symmetry.space_group_name_H-M   'P 1'
#
loop_
_entity.id
_entity.type
_entity.pdbx_description
1 polymer ?
#
loop_
_entity_poly.entity_id
_entity_poly.type
_entity_poly.pdbx_seq_one_letter_code
_entity_poly.pdbx_strand_id
1 'polypeptide(L)'
;MARAKAAALRAVGGTSGKAQPLQAGRIIQIQGGDPDVPAFSIELVTPDSATELLQRKRPSAAENPAAINAYAEAMREGRWILNGMPIILSRAGVLLDGVQRLRACVKAGVPFLTVLAQNIPDDVLHTIDQQRRRSFAGVLETRGIPHAHALQSALVKLIRYDDGKMLRGAGTASWSRMDRVLRANPDLVAAVKMSLESEASVLSEAVRTPLLFMGFQVDEAATRRFLDAIANPEKYTPMEPGARVRDLIDITRGDPTTRLKPVTLFAVCIKALNATFSREHLRSYAWLDKTVNPTKGEDFPALGGYKGLNDPGHADEREETAHQLREAVARLASEEGVYPLAIETVTPEIAVEYLAHNTRNRKIVAAHVDSIARDIKAGNWMMNAQPICFARDGRLLNGQHRLSAVLQAGEAIEVPVMRGLPEEAYATYDIHAKKGPQLGAAYDNFGDKPLVAAAAVLLWKRELKPSGVRNAKPTPSEVMKIIEQHPRLLELRTFGRKMIEFGRGSVLTYAAYCIERDDPELGRVFLERFETGADLPRGHLILELRKRMQIMRRERTSQDEQLKELLAAWERFKEKPDLDRLKRAS
;
A
#
# COMPACT_ATOMS: atom_id res chain seq x y z
N MET A 1 -21.20 -40.26 59.05
CA MET A 1 -20.67 -39.60 60.27
C MET A 1 -19.61 -40.51 60.87
N ALA A 2 -18.47 -40.10 61.38
CA ALA A 2 -17.68 -38.87 61.37
C ALA A 2 -16.59 -39.13 62.43
N ARG A 3 -15.44 -38.46 62.30
CA ARG A 3 -14.38 -38.32 63.32
C ARG A 3 -13.50 -39.57 63.49
N ALA A 4 -12.17 -39.51 63.53
CA ALA A 4 -11.26 -38.37 63.54
C ALA A 4 -9.90 -38.89 63.04
N LYS A 5 -9.34 -38.21 62.04
CA LYS A 5 -7.91 -38.31 61.67
C LYS A 5 -7.38 -36.87 61.63
N ALA A 6 -7.08 -36.33 62.80
CA ALA A 6 -6.40 -35.04 62.94
C ALA A 6 -5.79 -34.94 64.34
N ALA A 7 -4.47 -35.12 64.44
CA ALA A 7 -3.58 -34.37 65.32
C ALA A 7 -2.19 -35.00 65.28
N ALA A 8 -1.25 -34.38 64.56
CA ALA A 8 0.09 -34.07 65.08
C ALA A 8 0.93 -33.34 63.99
N LEU A 9 1.00 -32.00 64.16
CA LEU A 9 2.11 -31.08 63.87
C LEU A 9 2.58 -30.85 62.41
N ARG A 10 2.32 -29.69 61.75
CA ARG A 10 2.96 -28.33 61.89
C ARG A 10 4.49 -28.40 61.84
N ALA A 11 5.25 -27.66 61.02
CA ALA A 11 5.07 -26.44 60.20
C ALA A 11 6.02 -26.56 58.97
N VAL A 12 5.84 -25.87 57.84
CA VAL A 12 6.28 -24.48 57.57
C VAL A 12 5.40 -23.90 56.46
N GLY A 13 4.77 -22.75 56.72
CA GLY A 13 3.96 -22.02 55.75
C GLY A 13 4.80 -21.19 54.80
N GLY A 14 4.73 -21.51 53.51
CA GLY A 14 5.11 -20.61 52.42
C GLY A 14 3.87 -19.89 51.92
N THR A 15 3.88 -18.56 51.99
CA THR A 15 2.87 -17.67 51.43
C THR A 15 2.87 -17.77 49.90
N SER A 16 1.94 -18.53 49.32
CA SER A 16 1.62 -18.41 47.90
C SER A 16 0.78 -17.16 47.68
N GLY A 17 1.39 -16.13 47.10
CA GLY A 17 0.67 -14.97 46.58
C GLY A 17 -0.34 -15.46 45.55
N LYS A 18 -1.62 -15.33 45.85
CA LYS A 18 -2.70 -15.56 44.88
C LYS A 18 -2.49 -14.60 43.71
N ALA A 19 -2.33 -15.14 42.50
CA ALA A 19 -2.39 -14.37 41.26
C ALA A 19 -3.68 -13.55 41.26
N GLN A 20 -3.55 -12.22 41.15
CA GLN A 20 -4.71 -11.35 40.99
C GLN A 20 -5.46 -11.73 39.71
N PRO A 21 -6.81 -11.77 39.72
CA PRO A 21 -7.57 -11.99 38.51
C PRO A 21 -7.24 -10.89 37.50
N LEU A 22 -6.94 -11.27 36.25
CA LEU A 22 -6.78 -10.35 35.13
C LEU A 22 -8.03 -9.46 35.07
N GLN A 23 -7.93 -8.19 35.50
CA GLN A 23 -9.02 -7.23 35.37
C GLN A 23 -9.31 -7.09 33.87
N ALA A 24 -10.45 -7.63 33.44
CA ALA A 24 -10.94 -7.53 32.07
C ALA A 24 -11.36 -6.09 31.81
N GLY A 25 -10.41 -5.25 31.39
CA GLY A 25 -10.76 -3.92 30.94
C GLY A 25 -11.58 -3.97 29.65
N ARG A 26 -12.46 -2.98 29.46
CA ARG A 26 -13.39 -2.92 28.32
C ARG A 26 -12.90 -1.87 27.31
N ILE A 27 -12.75 -2.26 26.03
CA ILE A 27 -12.69 -1.28 24.93
C ILE A 27 -14.10 -0.74 24.73
N ILE A 28 -14.23 0.58 24.70
CA ILE A 28 -15.40 1.25 24.16
C ILE A 28 -15.04 1.62 22.73
N GLN A 29 -15.58 0.88 21.77
CA GLN A 29 -15.45 1.23 20.37
C GLN A 29 -16.37 2.43 20.10
N ILE A 30 -15.77 3.58 19.80
CA ILE A 30 -16.52 4.84 19.68
C ILE A 30 -17.13 5.01 18.28
N GLN A 31 -16.74 4.19 17.30
CA GLN A 31 -17.32 4.15 15.97
C GLN A 31 -17.36 2.72 15.37
N GLY A 32 -18.52 2.31 14.83
CA GLY A 32 -18.66 1.16 13.94
C GLY A 32 -19.83 0.23 14.27
N GLY A 33 -20.98 0.45 13.62
CA GLY A 33 -22.14 -0.46 13.62
C GLY A 33 -22.34 -1.23 12.31
N ASP A 34 -21.39 -1.11 11.36
CA ASP A 34 -21.47 -1.72 10.03
C ASP A 34 -20.51 -2.93 9.93
N PRO A 35 -21.01 -4.14 9.58
CA PRO A 35 -20.19 -5.36 9.45
C PRO A 35 -19.07 -5.26 8.40
N ASP A 36 -19.12 -4.29 7.47
CA ASP A 36 -18.08 -4.12 6.45
C ASP A 36 -16.92 -3.21 6.88
N VAL A 37 -16.94 -2.62 8.08
CA VAL A 37 -15.88 -1.72 8.59
C VAL A 37 -14.93 -2.48 9.53
N PRO A 38 -13.62 -2.15 9.59
CA PRO A 38 -12.73 -2.64 10.63
C PRO A 38 -13.35 -2.56 12.03
N ALA A 39 -13.46 -3.72 12.69
CA ALA A 39 -14.03 -3.83 14.03
C ALA A 39 -12.93 -4.17 15.03
N PHE A 40 -12.98 -3.58 16.23
CA PHE A 40 -11.94 -3.73 17.25
C PHE A 40 -12.55 -4.06 18.61
N SER A 41 -12.15 -5.18 19.21
CA SER A 41 -12.58 -5.61 20.55
C SER A 41 -11.37 -5.96 21.44
N ILE A 42 -11.54 -5.97 22.78
CA ILE A 42 -10.59 -6.68 23.65
C ILE A 42 -11.14 -8.08 23.84
N GLU A 43 -10.31 -9.07 23.60
CA GLU A 43 -10.65 -10.46 23.85
C GLU A 43 -9.64 -11.12 24.77
N LEU A 44 -10.17 -11.95 25.67
CA LEU A 44 -9.40 -12.91 26.44
C LEU A 44 -9.22 -14.15 25.58
N VAL A 45 -8.05 -14.27 24.96
CA VAL A 45 -7.72 -15.43 24.13
C VAL A 45 -7.26 -16.56 25.04
N THR A 46 -8.04 -17.64 25.07
CA THR A 46 -7.71 -18.90 25.75
C THR A 46 -6.87 -19.82 24.86
N PRO A 47 -6.14 -20.82 25.41
CA PRO A 47 -5.42 -21.81 24.60
C PRO A 47 -6.29 -22.50 23.53
N ASP A 48 -7.57 -22.77 23.86
CA ASP A 48 -8.52 -23.40 22.93
C ASP A 48 -8.88 -22.44 21.78
N SER A 49 -9.30 -21.20 22.10
CA SER A 49 -9.60 -20.19 21.07
C SER A 49 -8.35 -19.83 20.23
N ALA A 50 -7.16 -19.81 20.84
CA ALA A 50 -5.91 -19.62 20.13
C ALA A 50 -5.64 -20.74 19.13
N THR A 51 -5.95 -21.99 19.49
CA THR A 51 -5.83 -23.14 18.61
C THR A 51 -6.80 -23.03 17.44
N GLU A 52 -8.04 -22.61 17.68
CA GLU A 52 -9.03 -22.36 16.62
C GLU A 52 -8.56 -21.25 15.66
N LEU A 53 -8.11 -20.11 16.19
CA LEU A 53 -7.60 -19.00 15.39
C LEU A 53 -6.38 -19.40 14.55
N LEU A 54 -5.50 -20.26 15.07
CA LEU A 54 -4.35 -20.78 14.35
C LEU A 54 -4.72 -21.70 13.17
N GLN A 55 -5.90 -22.33 13.18
CA GLN A 55 -6.38 -23.10 12.02
C GLN A 55 -6.65 -22.20 10.82
N ARG A 56 -6.92 -20.91 11.06
CA ARG A 56 -7.18 -19.89 10.03
C ARG A 56 -5.90 -19.23 9.48
N LYS A 57 -4.71 -19.69 9.89
CA LYS A 57 -3.43 -19.14 9.43
C LYS A 57 -3.12 -19.55 7.98
N ARG A 58 -2.43 -18.67 7.26
CA ARG A 58 -1.90 -19.01 5.93
C ARG A 58 -0.80 -20.09 6.03
N PRO A 59 -0.65 -20.99 5.04
CA PRO A 59 0.45 -21.95 5.02
C PRO A 59 1.83 -21.31 5.09
N SER A 60 1.99 -20.12 4.49
CA SER A 60 3.22 -19.33 4.45
C SER A 60 3.54 -18.55 5.73
N ALA A 61 2.65 -18.57 6.74
CA ALA A 61 2.87 -17.83 7.98
C ALA A 61 4.07 -18.39 8.75
N ALA A 62 5.18 -17.64 8.76
CA ALA A 62 6.43 -18.07 9.37
C ALA A 62 6.38 -17.95 10.90
N GLU A 63 6.75 -19.03 11.58
CA GLU A 63 6.86 -19.06 13.03
C GLU A 63 8.26 -18.64 13.48
N ASN A 64 8.35 -17.94 14.61
CA ASN A 64 9.63 -17.58 15.24
C ASN A 64 9.69 -18.25 16.62
N PRO A 65 10.38 -19.41 16.76
CA PRO A 65 10.45 -20.14 18.02
C PRO A 65 10.98 -19.31 19.19
N ALA A 66 11.94 -18.40 18.95
CA ALA A 66 12.49 -17.54 20.00
C ALA A 66 11.45 -16.56 20.54
N ALA A 67 10.72 -15.88 19.65
CA ALA A 67 9.64 -14.98 20.05
C ALA A 67 8.51 -15.73 20.77
N ILE A 68 8.12 -16.90 20.25
CA ILE A 68 7.10 -17.76 20.87
C ILE A 68 7.52 -18.15 22.30
N ASN A 69 8.78 -18.53 22.51
CA ASN A 69 9.30 -18.89 23.83
C ASN A 69 9.27 -17.71 24.80
N ALA A 70 9.76 -16.56 24.37
CA ALA A 70 9.80 -15.35 25.20
C ALA A 70 8.39 -14.90 25.59
N TYR A 71 7.43 -14.91 24.67
CA TYR A 71 6.04 -14.60 24.96
C TYR A 71 5.40 -15.62 25.89
N ALA A 72 5.66 -16.92 25.68
CA ALA A 72 5.08 -17.97 26.53
C ALA A 72 5.59 -17.86 27.97
N GLU A 73 6.88 -17.54 28.16
CA GLU A 73 7.46 -17.27 29.48
C GLU A 73 6.85 -16.03 30.13
N ALA A 74 6.74 -14.92 29.38
CA ALA A 74 6.09 -13.70 29.87
C ALA A 74 4.62 -13.94 30.28
N MET A 75 3.88 -14.77 29.54
CA MET A 75 2.51 -15.16 29.89
C MET A 75 2.46 -16.01 31.16
N ARG A 76 3.33 -17.02 31.32
CA ARG A 76 3.38 -17.86 32.53
C ARG A 76 3.71 -17.07 33.78
N GLU A 77 4.58 -16.08 33.66
CA GLU A 77 4.99 -15.22 34.77
C GLU A 77 4.03 -14.06 35.04
N GLY A 78 2.91 -13.97 34.30
CA GLY A 78 1.94 -12.88 34.45
C GLY A 78 2.49 -11.51 34.04
N ARG A 79 3.61 -11.47 33.30
CA ARG A 79 4.23 -10.24 32.77
C ARG A 79 3.61 -9.78 31.45
N TRP A 80 2.80 -10.63 30.81
CA TRP A 80 2.05 -10.24 29.62
C TRP A 80 0.81 -9.42 30.01
N ILE A 81 0.75 -8.20 29.52
CA ILE A 81 -0.35 -7.25 29.75
C ILE A 81 -0.88 -6.74 28.42
N LEU A 82 -2.09 -6.16 28.44
CA LEU A 82 -2.67 -5.54 27.26
C LEU A 82 -1.75 -4.42 26.75
N ASN A 83 -1.21 -4.62 25.55
CA ASN A 83 -0.20 -3.74 24.96
C ASN A 83 -0.64 -3.16 23.62
N GLY A 84 -1.93 -3.20 23.31
CA GLY A 84 -2.48 -2.71 22.05
C GLY A 84 -2.02 -3.46 20.79
N MET A 85 -1.14 -4.46 20.87
CA MET A 85 -0.79 -5.27 19.71
C MET A 85 -1.99 -6.17 19.38
N PRO A 86 -2.58 -6.10 18.18
CA PRO A 86 -3.81 -6.84 17.88
C PRO A 86 -3.53 -8.26 17.36
N ILE A 87 -4.47 -9.18 17.57
CA ILE A 87 -4.68 -10.32 16.68
C ILE A 87 -5.51 -9.79 15.51
N ILE A 88 -5.11 -10.08 14.27
CA ILE A 88 -5.74 -9.49 13.09
C ILE A 88 -6.39 -10.58 12.26
N LEU A 89 -7.70 -10.50 12.11
CA LEU A 89 -8.49 -11.33 11.22
C LEU A 89 -8.94 -10.52 10.01
N SER A 90 -8.76 -11.12 8.85
CA SER A 90 -9.28 -10.57 7.62
C SER A 90 -10.79 -10.72 7.52
N ARG A 91 -11.41 -10.06 6.54
CA ARG A 91 -12.83 -10.27 6.18
C ARG A 91 -13.14 -11.73 5.86
N ALA A 92 -12.22 -12.40 5.17
CA ALA A 92 -12.37 -13.82 4.85
C ALA A 92 -12.09 -14.75 6.05
N GLY A 93 -11.91 -14.20 7.26
CA GLY A 93 -11.60 -14.94 8.47
C GLY A 93 -10.16 -15.46 8.56
N VAL A 94 -9.32 -15.17 7.56
CA VAL A 94 -7.89 -15.55 7.56
C VAL A 94 -7.13 -14.77 8.62
N LEU A 95 -6.30 -15.45 9.39
CA LEU A 95 -5.39 -14.85 10.37
C LEU A 95 -4.23 -14.15 9.67
N LEU A 96 -4.18 -12.82 9.82
CA LEU A 96 -3.18 -11.94 9.19
C LEU A 96 -1.99 -11.64 10.11
N ASP A 97 -2.23 -11.43 11.41
CA ASP A 97 -1.19 -11.16 12.42
C ASP A 97 -1.60 -11.81 13.74
N GLY A 98 -0.63 -12.21 14.54
CA GLY A 98 -0.83 -12.77 15.88
C GLY A 98 -0.27 -14.17 16.08
N VAL A 99 0.28 -14.81 15.03
CA VAL A 99 0.69 -16.23 15.04
C VAL A 99 1.61 -16.56 16.22
N GLN A 100 2.64 -15.74 16.48
CA GLN A 100 3.60 -16.00 17.56
C GLN A 100 2.94 -15.88 18.94
N ARG A 101 2.00 -14.93 19.12
CA ARG A 101 1.26 -14.71 20.37
C ARG A 101 0.24 -15.82 20.62
N LEU A 102 -0.48 -16.26 19.59
CA LEU A 102 -1.40 -17.41 19.70
C LEU A 102 -0.63 -18.70 20.02
N ARG A 103 0.49 -18.95 19.34
CA ARG A 103 1.37 -20.10 19.65
C ARG A 103 1.93 -20.02 21.06
N ALA A 104 2.30 -18.84 21.52
CA ALA A 104 2.77 -18.63 22.88
C ALA A 104 1.69 -18.91 23.93
N CYS A 105 0.45 -18.48 23.70
CA CYS A 105 -0.70 -18.80 24.55
C CYS A 105 -0.91 -20.31 24.67
N VAL A 106 -0.92 -21.03 23.54
CA VAL A 106 -1.04 -22.49 23.52
C VAL A 106 0.13 -23.14 24.27
N LYS A 107 1.36 -22.67 24.04
CA LYS A 107 2.58 -23.19 24.69
C LYS A 107 2.67 -22.86 26.19
N ALA A 108 2.11 -21.74 26.62
CA ALA A 108 2.07 -21.34 28.02
C ALA A 108 0.96 -22.08 28.79
N GLY A 109 -0.14 -22.43 28.11
CA GLY A 109 -1.36 -22.93 28.76
C GLY A 109 -2.09 -21.85 29.56
N VAL A 110 -1.83 -20.57 29.28
CA VAL A 110 -2.34 -19.42 30.03
C VAL A 110 -3.07 -18.49 29.07
N PRO A 111 -4.31 -18.05 29.38
CA PRO A 111 -5.03 -17.10 28.55
C PRO A 111 -4.40 -15.70 28.64
N PHE A 112 -4.55 -14.89 27.59
CA PHE A 112 -4.03 -13.52 27.56
C PHE A 112 -5.02 -12.54 26.94
N LEU A 113 -4.99 -11.28 27.40
CA LEU A 113 -5.78 -10.20 26.84
C LEU A 113 -5.07 -9.58 25.64
N THR A 114 -5.83 -9.30 24.57
CA THR A 114 -5.32 -8.67 23.36
C THR A 114 -6.43 -7.90 22.65
N VAL A 115 -6.06 -6.95 21.80
CA VAL A 115 -7.00 -6.38 20.83
C VAL A 115 -7.27 -7.44 19.75
N LEU A 116 -8.52 -7.66 19.39
CA LEU A 116 -8.90 -8.41 18.20
C LEU A 116 -9.40 -7.42 17.15
N ALA A 117 -8.70 -7.34 16.02
CA ALA A 117 -9.09 -6.54 14.87
C ALA A 117 -9.72 -7.46 13.82
N GLN A 118 -10.99 -7.26 13.51
CA GLN A 118 -11.77 -8.06 12.56
C GLN A 118 -12.19 -7.21 11.36
N ASN A 119 -12.69 -7.87 10.30
CA ASN A 119 -13.14 -7.24 9.05
C ASN A 119 -12.05 -6.39 8.36
N ILE A 120 -10.80 -6.69 8.68
CA ILE A 120 -9.64 -6.06 8.09
C ILE A 120 -9.52 -6.55 6.64
N PRO A 121 -9.45 -5.66 5.65
CA PRO A 121 -9.24 -6.09 4.27
C PRO A 121 -8.01 -7.00 4.15
N ASP A 122 -8.12 -8.10 3.40
CA ASP A 122 -7.05 -9.09 3.20
C ASP A 122 -5.73 -8.48 2.68
N ASP A 123 -5.81 -7.28 2.09
CA ASP A 123 -4.71 -6.45 1.59
C ASP A 123 -4.10 -5.51 2.66
N VAL A 124 -4.66 -5.34 3.85
CA VAL A 124 -4.02 -4.52 4.93
C VAL A 124 -2.68 -5.09 5.41
N LEU A 125 -2.44 -6.39 5.17
CA LEU A 125 -1.13 -7.03 5.36
C LEU A 125 0.04 -6.24 4.75
N HIS A 126 -0.21 -5.41 3.73
CA HIS A 126 0.81 -4.58 3.07
C HIS A 126 1.48 -3.54 3.99
N THR A 127 0.89 -3.20 5.14
CA THR A 127 1.41 -2.19 6.09
C THR A 127 2.08 -2.75 7.35
N ILE A 128 1.89 -4.04 7.63
CA ILE A 128 2.37 -4.70 8.86
C ILE A 128 3.62 -5.53 8.60
N ASP A 129 3.70 -6.18 7.44
CA ASP A 129 4.87 -6.94 7.02
C ASP A 129 5.13 -6.72 5.54
N GLN A 130 6.42 -6.52 5.22
CA GLN A 130 6.91 -6.15 3.89
C GLN A 130 6.51 -7.19 2.82
N GLN A 131 5.40 -7.00 2.12
CA GLN A 131 5.12 -7.56 0.77
C GLN A 131 3.80 -7.07 0.16
N ARG A 132 3.84 -6.82 -1.15
CA ARG A 132 2.90 -5.99 -1.93
C ARG A 132 1.65 -6.68 -2.49
N ARG A 133 0.60 -5.87 -2.67
CA ARG A 133 -0.14 -5.69 -3.94
C ARG A 133 0.12 -4.27 -4.48
N ARG A 134 0.04 -4.12 -5.80
CA ARG A 134 0.91 -3.21 -6.60
C ARG A 134 0.21 -1.97 -7.18
N SER A 135 -1.09 -1.84 -6.94
CA SER A 135 -1.92 -0.66 -7.24
C SER A 135 -3.26 -0.83 -6.50
N PHE A 136 -4.01 0.26 -6.32
CA PHE A 136 -5.38 0.16 -5.79
C PHE A 136 -6.28 -0.66 -6.73
N ALA A 137 -6.07 -0.56 -8.04
CA ALA A 137 -6.71 -1.43 -9.03
C ALA A 137 -6.41 -2.92 -8.78
N GLY A 138 -5.16 -3.30 -8.50
CA GLY A 138 -4.82 -4.68 -8.16
C GLY A 138 -5.44 -5.17 -6.84
N VAL A 139 -5.70 -4.26 -5.90
CA VAL A 139 -6.50 -4.55 -4.70
C VAL A 139 -7.94 -4.90 -5.11
N LEU A 140 -8.57 -4.07 -5.94
CA LEU A 140 -9.94 -4.24 -6.42
C LEU A 140 -10.11 -5.53 -7.24
N GLU A 141 -9.18 -5.86 -8.13
CA GLU A 141 -9.19 -7.09 -8.94
C GLU A 141 -9.25 -8.35 -8.06
N THR A 142 -8.51 -8.36 -6.95
CA THR A 142 -8.53 -9.51 -6.05
C THR A 142 -9.85 -9.63 -5.29
N ARG A 143 -10.55 -8.53 -5.10
CA ARG A 143 -11.91 -8.52 -4.54
C ARG A 143 -12.96 -8.96 -5.57
N GLY A 144 -12.54 -9.32 -6.78
CA GLY A 144 -13.43 -9.70 -7.88
C GLY A 144 -14.16 -8.50 -8.50
N ILE A 145 -13.70 -7.27 -8.24
CA ILE A 145 -14.33 -6.07 -8.77
C ILE A 145 -13.88 -5.89 -10.23
N PRO A 146 -14.82 -5.89 -11.20
CA PRO A 146 -14.49 -5.73 -12.61
C PRO A 146 -14.03 -4.30 -12.90
N HIS A 147 -13.28 -4.13 -13.99
CA HIS A 147 -12.84 -2.81 -14.48
C HIS A 147 -12.09 -1.96 -13.43
N ALA A 148 -11.33 -2.62 -12.55
CA ALA A 148 -10.63 -2.02 -11.42
C ALA A 148 -9.79 -0.77 -11.76
N HIS A 149 -9.15 -0.74 -12.92
CA HIS A 149 -8.37 0.42 -13.37
C HIS A 149 -9.24 1.65 -13.71
N ALA A 150 -10.37 1.43 -14.37
CA ALA A 150 -11.34 2.49 -14.67
C ALA A 150 -11.98 3.01 -13.37
N LEU A 151 -12.31 2.11 -12.46
CA LEU A 151 -12.86 2.45 -11.14
C LEU A 151 -11.88 3.29 -10.30
N GLN A 152 -10.60 2.90 -10.24
CA GLN A 152 -9.56 3.70 -9.57
C GLN A 152 -9.43 5.09 -10.22
N SER A 153 -9.43 5.18 -11.55
CA SER A 153 -9.36 6.44 -12.30
C SER A 153 -10.53 7.37 -11.96
N ALA A 154 -11.75 6.81 -11.92
CA ALA A 154 -12.97 7.53 -11.56
C ALA A 154 -12.93 8.04 -10.11
N LEU A 155 -12.54 7.19 -9.14
CA LEU A 155 -12.39 7.56 -7.73
C LEU A 155 -11.42 8.73 -7.55
N VAL A 156 -10.24 8.65 -8.14
CA VAL A 156 -9.23 9.73 -8.04
C VAL A 156 -9.78 11.04 -8.58
N LYS A 157 -10.53 11.00 -9.69
CA LYS A 157 -11.09 12.21 -10.30
C LYS A 157 -12.24 12.80 -9.50
N LEU A 158 -13.18 11.97 -9.03
CA LEU A 158 -14.32 12.41 -8.21
C LEU A 158 -13.85 13.00 -6.88
N ILE A 159 -12.90 12.34 -6.20
CA ILE A 159 -12.31 12.86 -4.96
C ILE A 159 -11.63 14.22 -5.20
N ARG A 160 -10.88 14.37 -6.29
CA ARG A 160 -10.24 15.66 -6.65
C ARG A 160 -11.26 16.75 -6.98
N TYR A 161 -12.37 16.36 -7.58
CA TYR A 161 -13.46 17.26 -7.90
C TYR A 161 -14.12 17.78 -6.62
N ASP A 162 -14.49 16.89 -5.69
CA ASP A 162 -15.12 17.28 -4.42
C ASP A 162 -14.17 18.05 -3.49
N ASP A 163 -12.88 17.72 -3.49
CA ASP A 163 -11.86 18.47 -2.74
C ASP A 163 -11.58 19.87 -3.31
N GLY A 164 -12.15 20.23 -4.48
CA GLY A 164 -11.81 21.47 -5.19
C GLY A 164 -10.36 21.50 -5.71
N LYS A 165 -9.74 20.33 -5.92
CA LYS A 165 -8.30 20.16 -6.25
C LYS A 165 -8.05 19.75 -7.71
N MET A 166 -9.02 19.94 -8.61
CA MET A 166 -8.89 19.58 -10.04
C MET A 166 -7.71 20.25 -10.75
N LEU A 167 -7.32 21.45 -10.33
CA LEU A 167 -6.25 22.25 -10.92
C LEU A 167 -4.87 22.04 -10.27
N ARG A 168 -4.82 21.52 -9.04
CA ARG A 168 -3.57 21.43 -8.27
C ARG A 168 -2.81 20.14 -8.57
N GLY A 169 -1.48 20.18 -8.48
CA GLY A 169 -0.60 19.01 -8.38
C GLY A 169 -0.72 18.27 -7.03
N ALA A 170 -1.91 18.28 -6.43
CA ALA A 170 -2.20 17.64 -5.15
C ALA A 170 -2.01 16.12 -5.27
N GLY A 171 -1.50 15.51 -4.19
CA GLY A 171 -1.30 14.08 -4.06
C GLY A 171 -2.54 13.28 -4.43
N THR A 172 -2.34 12.08 -4.97
CA THR A 172 -3.42 11.11 -5.18
C THR A 172 -4.03 10.75 -3.84
N ALA A 173 -5.38 10.67 -3.78
CA ALA A 173 -6.09 10.19 -2.60
C ALA A 173 -5.49 8.87 -2.09
N SER A 174 -5.39 8.71 -0.77
CA SER A 174 -4.86 7.49 -0.18
C SER A 174 -5.71 6.29 -0.60
N TRP A 175 -5.10 5.10 -0.66
CA TRP A 175 -5.86 3.86 -0.91
C TRP A 175 -6.93 3.64 0.17
N SER A 176 -6.67 4.03 1.43
CA SER A 176 -7.69 3.97 2.50
C SER A 176 -8.91 4.83 2.18
N ARG A 177 -8.70 6.07 1.74
CA ARG A 177 -9.77 7.00 1.36
C ARG A 177 -10.51 6.49 0.13
N MET A 178 -9.80 6.04 -0.90
CA MET A 178 -10.44 5.46 -2.09
C MET A 178 -11.29 4.23 -1.76
N ASP A 179 -10.82 3.35 -0.86
CA ASP A 179 -11.59 2.18 -0.41
C ASP A 179 -12.87 2.61 0.34
N ARG A 180 -12.72 3.54 1.28
CA ARG A 180 -13.84 4.06 2.07
C ARG A 180 -14.88 4.75 1.21
N VAL A 181 -14.46 5.65 0.32
CA VAL A 181 -15.33 6.33 -0.65
C VAL A 181 -16.04 5.32 -1.55
N LEU A 182 -15.32 4.32 -2.08
CA LEU A 182 -15.94 3.32 -2.94
C LEU A 182 -17.08 2.56 -2.23
N ARG A 183 -16.91 2.23 -0.95
CA ARG A 183 -17.94 1.55 -0.16
C ARG A 183 -19.14 2.43 0.13
N ALA A 184 -18.88 3.70 0.42
CA ALA A 184 -19.92 4.69 0.69
C ALA A 184 -20.69 5.11 -0.58
N ASN A 185 -20.16 4.80 -1.77
CA ASN A 185 -20.72 5.11 -3.09
C ASN A 185 -20.71 3.88 -4.03
N PRO A 186 -21.48 2.81 -3.72
CA PRO A 186 -21.43 1.54 -4.45
C PRO A 186 -21.95 1.65 -5.90
N ASP A 187 -22.78 2.65 -6.19
CA ASP A 187 -23.29 3.02 -7.50
C ASP A 187 -22.19 3.40 -8.50
N LEU A 188 -21.00 3.78 -8.02
CA LEU A 188 -19.85 4.07 -8.87
C LEU A 188 -19.41 2.86 -9.72
N VAL A 189 -19.53 1.64 -9.20
CA VAL A 189 -19.22 0.41 -9.96
C VAL A 189 -20.16 0.27 -11.16
N ALA A 190 -21.44 0.55 -10.96
CA ALA A 190 -22.43 0.56 -12.04
C ALA A 190 -22.15 1.68 -13.05
N ALA A 191 -21.78 2.88 -12.59
CA ALA A 191 -21.43 4.00 -13.46
C ALA A 191 -20.22 3.69 -14.37
N VAL A 192 -19.19 3.00 -13.85
CA VAL A 192 -18.04 2.55 -14.65
C VAL A 192 -18.49 1.57 -15.74
N LYS A 193 -19.30 0.57 -15.39
CA LYS A 193 -19.82 -0.40 -16.35
C LYS A 193 -20.61 0.30 -17.46
N MET A 194 -21.55 1.17 -17.09
CA MET A 194 -22.36 1.93 -18.03
C MET A 194 -21.54 2.87 -18.92
N SER A 195 -20.50 3.48 -18.36
CA SER A 195 -19.55 4.29 -19.13
C SER A 195 -18.88 3.43 -20.19
N LEU A 196 -18.35 2.26 -19.84
CA LEU A 196 -17.67 1.39 -20.81
C LEU A 196 -18.59 0.88 -21.93
N GLU A 197 -19.87 0.65 -21.62
CA GLU A 197 -20.89 0.20 -22.58
C GLU A 197 -21.52 1.35 -23.39
N SER A 198 -21.21 2.62 -23.07
CA SER A 198 -21.85 3.78 -23.69
C SER A 198 -21.37 4.05 -25.12
N GLU A 199 -22.32 4.35 -26.00
CA GLU A 199 -22.10 4.75 -27.41
C GLU A 199 -21.38 6.10 -27.56
N ALA A 200 -21.38 6.95 -26.51
CA ALA A 200 -20.69 8.25 -26.47
C ALA A 200 -19.17 8.10 -26.33
N SER A 201 -18.56 7.19 -27.09
CA SER A 201 -17.13 6.82 -27.06
C SER A 201 -16.18 7.94 -27.46
N VAL A 202 -16.70 9.00 -28.10
CA VAL A 202 -15.96 10.22 -28.39
C VAL A 202 -15.51 10.94 -27.11
N LEU A 203 -16.24 10.75 -26.00
CA LEU A 203 -15.78 11.11 -24.67
C LEU A 203 -14.95 9.97 -24.09
N SER A 204 -13.72 10.28 -23.70
CA SER A 204 -12.90 9.33 -22.96
C SER A 204 -13.61 8.85 -21.70
N GLU A 205 -13.43 7.58 -21.33
CA GLU A 205 -13.96 6.98 -20.10
C GLU A 205 -13.69 7.86 -18.87
N ALA A 206 -12.48 8.41 -18.76
CA ALA A 206 -12.09 9.27 -17.66
C ALA A 206 -12.96 10.54 -17.52
N VAL A 207 -13.63 11.01 -18.57
CA VAL A 207 -14.56 12.15 -18.52
C VAL A 207 -16.00 11.66 -18.37
N ARG A 208 -16.36 10.61 -19.11
CA ARG A 208 -17.71 10.07 -19.15
C ARG A 208 -18.16 9.42 -17.84
N THR A 209 -17.29 8.67 -17.16
CA THR A 209 -17.63 7.98 -15.92
C THR A 209 -18.01 8.95 -14.79
N PRO A 210 -17.21 10.00 -14.48
CA PRO A 210 -17.63 11.01 -13.50
C PRO A 210 -18.93 11.73 -13.87
N LEU A 211 -19.14 12.07 -15.16
CA LEU A 211 -20.37 12.72 -15.61
C LEU A 211 -21.60 11.84 -15.40
N LEU A 212 -21.49 10.55 -15.71
CA LEU A 212 -22.55 9.57 -15.46
C LEU A 212 -22.86 9.48 -13.96
N PHE A 213 -21.83 9.26 -13.14
CA PHE A 213 -21.98 9.11 -11.70
C PHE A 213 -22.63 10.35 -11.07
N MET A 214 -22.03 11.54 -11.29
CA MET A 214 -22.52 12.78 -10.72
C MET A 214 -23.90 13.16 -11.29
N GLY A 215 -24.09 13.02 -12.60
CA GLY A 215 -25.32 13.42 -13.28
C GLY A 215 -26.50 12.56 -12.90
N PHE A 216 -26.32 11.25 -12.69
CA PHE A 216 -27.40 10.35 -12.28
C PHE A 216 -27.92 10.62 -10.88
N GLN A 217 -27.07 11.16 -10.00
CA GLN A 217 -27.50 11.59 -8.66
C GLN A 217 -28.35 12.88 -8.70
N VAL A 218 -28.28 13.63 -9.81
CA VAL A 218 -29.05 14.87 -10.01
C VAL A 218 -30.30 14.59 -10.83
N ASP A 219 -30.13 14.15 -12.07
CA ASP A 219 -31.19 13.82 -13.01
C ASP A 219 -30.67 12.78 -14.03
N GLU A 220 -31.07 11.53 -13.83
CA GLU A 220 -30.69 10.40 -14.68
C GLU A 220 -31.17 10.57 -16.13
N ALA A 221 -32.40 11.05 -16.34
CA ALA A 221 -33.00 11.17 -17.66
C ALA A 221 -32.32 12.26 -18.49
N ALA A 222 -32.08 13.43 -17.88
CA ALA A 222 -31.36 14.52 -18.51
C ALA A 222 -29.90 14.13 -18.82
N THR A 223 -29.24 13.39 -17.92
CA THR A 223 -27.87 12.91 -18.14
C THR A 223 -27.79 11.92 -19.30
N ARG A 224 -28.75 10.99 -19.41
CA ARG A 224 -28.84 10.07 -20.56
C ARG A 224 -29.05 10.82 -21.87
N ARG A 225 -29.97 11.80 -21.89
CA ARG A 225 -30.22 12.66 -23.04
C ARG A 225 -28.97 13.43 -23.47
N PHE A 226 -28.23 13.99 -22.52
CA PHE A 226 -26.98 14.70 -22.78
C PHE A 226 -25.94 13.80 -23.47
N LEU A 227 -25.75 12.57 -22.98
CA LEU A 227 -24.79 11.63 -23.55
C LEU A 227 -25.25 11.08 -24.91
N ASP A 228 -26.54 10.83 -25.11
CA ASP A 228 -27.07 10.42 -26.40
C ASP A 228 -26.93 11.54 -27.45
N ALA A 229 -27.13 12.80 -27.06
CA ALA A 229 -26.88 13.95 -27.93
C ALA A 229 -25.40 14.12 -28.31
N ILE A 230 -24.47 13.59 -27.52
CA ILE A 230 -23.03 13.54 -27.88
C ILE A 230 -22.75 12.39 -28.84
N ALA A 231 -23.35 11.22 -28.61
CA ALA A 231 -23.16 10.03 -29.43
C ALA A 231 -23.76 10.21 -30.83
N ASN A 232 -25.01 10.68 -30.86
CA ASN A 232 -25.92 10.75 -31.99
C ASN A 232 -26.43 12.20 -32.18
N PRO A 233 -25.54 13.18 -32.44
CA PRO A 233 -25.91 14.61 -32.50
C PRO A 233 -27.01 14.91 -33.54
N GLU A 234 -27.10 14.13 -34.61
CA GLU A 234 -28.09 14.26 -35.68
C GLU A 234 -29.54 14.01 -35.23
N LYS A 235 -29.75 13.33 -34.09
CA LYS A 235 -31.08 13.12 -33.51
C LYS A 235 -31.61 14.34 -32.75
N TYR A 236 -30.74 15.33 -32.52
CA TYR A 236 -31.02 16.47 -31.66
C TYR A 236 -30.91 17.79 -32.42
N THR A 237 -31.46 18.84 -31.82
CA THR A 237 -31.26 20.19 -32.37
C THR A 237 -29.77 20.55 -32.31
N PRO A 238 -29.23 21.34 -33.26
CA PRO A 238 -27.83 21.78 -33.20
C PRO A 238 -27.49 22.57 -31.92
N MET A 239 -28.50 23.12 -31.25
CA MET A 239 -28.36 23.87 -29.99
C MET A 239 -28.46 22.99 -28.75
N GLU A 240 -28.69 21.68 -28.89
CA GLU A 240 -28.69 20.75 -27.77
C GLU A 240 -27.30 20.75 -27.11
N PRO A 241 -27.19 20.87 -25.77
CA PRO A 241 -25.89 20.99 -25.12
C PRO A 241 -24.91 19.86 -25.45
N GLY A 242 -25.39 18.62 -25.53
CA GLY A 242 -24.57 17.47 -25.94
C GLY A 242 -24.08 17.56 -27.38
N ALA A 243 -24.95 17.94 -28.32
CA ALA A 243 -24.57 18.14 -29.72
C ALA A 243 -23.51 19.24 -29.88
N ARG A 244 -23.61 20.34 -29.12
CA ARG A 244 -22.60 21.42 -29.11
C ARG A 244 -21.25 20.96 -28.55
N VAL A 245 -21.24 20.10 -27.54
CA VAL A 245 -20.01 19.49 -27.04
C VAL A 245 -19.40 18.58 -28.12
N ARG A 246 -20.22 17.82 -28.83
CA ARG A 246 -19.77 16.98 -29.95
C ARG A 246 -19.13 17.80 -31.07
N ASP A 247 -19.77 18.88 -31.51
CA ASP A 247 -19.21 19.80 -32.50
C ASP A 247 -17.85 20.34 -32.07
N LEU A 248 -17.71 20.75 -30.81
CA LEU A 248 -16.47 21.28 -30.27
C LEU A 248 -15.34 20.23 -30.27
N ILE A 249 -15.67 18.98 -29.93
CA ILE A 249 -14.70 17.88 -29.99
C ILE A 249 -14.26 17.66 -31.44
N ASP A 250 -15.19 17.61 -32.39
CA ASP A 250 -14.89 17.34 -33.79
C ASP A 250 -14.04 18.46 -34.43
N ILE A 251 -14.34 19.74 -34.13
CA ILE A 251 -13.54 20.90 -34.58
C ILE A 251 -12.11 20.85 -34.04
N THR A 252 -11.93 20.46 -32.79
CA THR A 252 -10.61 20.44 -32.13
C THR A 252 -9.83 19.14 -32.34
N ARG A 253 -10.42 18.14 -33.01
CA ARG A 253 -9.82 16.80 -33.14
C ARG A 253 -8.63 16.75 -34.10
N GLY A 254 -8.65 17.59 -35.14
CA GLY A 254 -7.72 17.55 -36.28
C GLY A 254 -6.35 18.18 -36.03
N ASP A 255 -6.20 19.03 -35.02
CA ASP A 255 -4.94 19.70 -34.68
C ASP A 255 -4.56 19.44 -33.21
N PRO A 256 -3.42 18.76 -32.94
CA PRO A 256 -2.94 18.50 -31.58
C PRO A 256 -2.80 19.74 -30.70
N THR A 257 -2.58 20.93 -31.29
CA THR A 257 -2.41 22.19 -30.56
C THR A 257 -3.74 22.78 -30.07
N THR A 258 -4.85 22.46 -30.75
CA THR A 258 -6.20 22.94 -30.40
C THR A 258 -7.05 21.87 -29.71
N ARG A 259 -6.61 20.60 -29.71
CA ARG A 259 -7.29 19.49 -29.02
C ARG A 259 -7.53 19.80 -27.55
N LEU A 260 -8.78 19.64 -27.12
CA LEU A 260 -9.17 19.80 -25.72
C LEU A 260 -8.46 18.78 -24.82
N LYS A 261 -7.78 19.29 -23.79
CA LYS A 261 -7.20 18.46 -22.74
C LYS A 261 -8.32 17.84 -21.88
N PRO A 262 -8.12 16.66 -21.27
CA PRO A 262 -9.18 15.97 -20.51
C PRO A 262 -9.80 16.81 -19.37
N VAL A 263 -9.01 17.65 -18.70
CA VAL A 263 -9.50 18.55 -17.63
C VAL A 263 -10.43 19.63 -18.20
N THR A 264 -10.03 20.25 -19.32
CA THR A 264 -10.84 21.26 -20.03
C THR A 264 -12.12 20.65 -20.59
N LEU A 265 -12.03 19.47 -21.21
CA LEU A 265 -13.19 18.76 -21.74
C LEU A 265 -14.19 18.43 -20.62
N PHE A 266 -13.70 17.96 -19.47
CA PHE A 266 -14.56 17.67 -18.32
C PHE A 266 -15.28 18.93 -17.79
N ALA A 267 -14.57 20.05 -17.65
CA ALA A 267 -15.17 21.32 -17.25
C ALA A 267 -16.26 21.79 -18.24
N VAL A 268 -15.98 21.72 -19.55
CA VAL A 268 -16.94 22.05 -20.60
C VAL A 268 -18.18 21.16 -20.54
N CYS A 269 -18.01 19.85 -20.35
CA CYS A 269 -19.12 18.92 -20.19
C CYS A 269 -19.97 19.21 -18.95
N ILE A 270 -19.38 19.61 -17.81
CA ILE A 270 -20.14 20.00 -16.61
C ILE A 270 -21.02 21.23 -16.91
N LYS A 271 -20.47 22.26 -17.56
CA LYS A 271 -21.24 23.46 -17.95
C LYS A 271 -22.39 23.11 -18.89
N ALA A 272 -22.14 22.24 -19.86
CA ALA A 272 -23.16 21.79 -20.81
C ALA A 272 -24.23 20.92 -20.14
N LEU A 273 -23.84 20.04 -19.21
CA LEU A 273 -24.78 19.22 -18.46
C LEU A 273 -25.67 20.06 -17.51
N ASN A 274 -25.12 21.08 -16.86
CA ASN A 274 -25.91 22.07 -16.12
C ASN A 274 -26.95 22.77 -17.00
N ALA A 275 -26.57 23.11 -18.23
CA ALA A 275 -27.49 23.69 -19.21
C ALA A 275 -28.58 22.67 -19.61
N THR A 276 -28.25 21.38 -19.75
CA THR A 276 -29.25 20.33 -19.96
C THR A 276 -30.24 20.24 -18.79
N PHE A 277 -29.77 20.27 -17.54
CA PHE A 277 -30.63 20.26 -16.34
C PHE A 277 -31.56 21.48 -16.29
N SER A 278 -31.04 22.65 -16.65
CA SER A 278 -31.78 23.91 -16.63
C SER A 278 -32.59 24.17 -17.91
N ARG A 279 -32.49 23.27 -18.90
CA ARG A 279 -33.07 23.42 -20.25
C ARG A 279 -32.64 24.70 -20.98
N GLU A 280 -31.40 25.12 -20.74
CA GLU A 280 -30.78 26.25 -21.40
C GLU A 280 -30.02 25.82 -22.65
N HIS A 281 -30.03 26.68 -23.67
CA HIS A 281 -29.38 26.42 -24.95
C HIS A 281 -28.36 27.53 -25.25
N LEU A 282 -27.10 27.32 -24.87
CA LEU A 282 -26.02 28.27 -25.14
C LEU A 282 -25.37 28.03 -26.50
N ARG A 283 -24.91 29.11 -27.14
CA ARG A 283 -24.21 29.05 -28.45
C ARG A 283 -22.88 28.30 -28.38
N SER A 284 -22.19 28.36 -27.24
CA SER A 284 -20.89 27.71 -27.04
C SER A 284 -20.64 27.46 -25.56
N TYR A 285 -19.96 26.36 -25.26
CA TYR A 285 -19.45 26.04 -23.93
C TYR A 285 -17.93 26.14 -23.94
N ALA A 286 -17.37 26.98 -23.07
CA ALA A 286 -15.94 27.16 -22.93
C ALA A 286 -15.59 27.29 -21.45
N TRP A 287 -14.40 26.83 -21.10
CA TRP A 287 -13.80 27.00 -19.78
C TRP A 287 -12.30 27.28 -19.92
N LEU A 288 -11.82 28.28 -19.20
CA LEU A 288 -10.41 28.67 -19.17
C LEU A 288 -9.91 28.57 -17.73
N ASP A 289 -8.75 27.93 -17.55
CA ASP A 289 -8.12 27.79 -16.25
C ASP A 289 -7.67 29.16 -15.72
N LYS A 290 -8.29 29.60 -14.63
CA LYS A 290 -8.00 30.86 -13.92
C LYS A 290 -6.55 30.96 -13.44
N THR A 291 -5.88 29.84 -13.20
CA THR A 291 -4.46 29.81 -12.82
C THR A 291 -3.53 30.12 -14.00
N VAL A 292 -3.97 29.83 -15.23
CA VAL A 292 -3.22 30.08 -16.46
C VAL A 292 -3.59 31.45 -17.05
N ASN A 293 -4.86 31.85 -16.95
CA ASN A 293 -5.35 33.14 -17.42
C ASN A 293 -6.20 33.83 -16.33
N PRO A 294 -5.58 34.65 -15.46
CA PRO A 294 -6.28 35.30 -14.35
C PRO A 294 -7.39 36.27 -14.79
N THR A 295 -7.32 36.80 -16.02
CA THR A 295 -8.25 37.84 -16.50
C THR A 295 -9.53 37.26 -17.11
N LYS A 296 -9.42 36.13 -17.82
CA LYS A 296 -10.56 35.48 -18.52
C LYS A 296 -10.88 34.09 -18.00
N GLY A 297 -10.05 33.54 -17.13
CA GLY A 297 -10.25 32.24 -16.54
C GLY A 297 -11.26 32.27 -15.41
N GLU A 298 -11.91 31.13 -15.22
CA GLU A 298 -12.98 30.92 -14.26
C GLU A 298 -12.62 29.74 -13.35
N ASP A 299 -13.23 29.70 -12.17
CA ASP A 299 -13.04 28.57 -11.25
C ASP A 299 -13.57 27.27 -11.90
N PHE A 300 -13.11 26.11 -11.42
CA PHE A 300 -13.57 24.84 -11.99
C PHE A 300 -15.09 24.69 -11.79
N PRO A 301 -15.87 24.40 -12.83
CA PRO A 301 -17.33 24.47 -12.75
C PRO A 301 -17.88 23.36 -11.85
N ALA A 302 -18.86 23.70 -11.02
CA ALA A 302 -19.60 22.75 -10.22
C ALA A 302 -20.84 22.25 -10.98
N LEU A 303 -21.16 20.96 -10.85
CA LEU A 303 -22.41 20.38 -11.32
C LEU A 303 -23.54 20.75 -10.34
N GLY A 304 -24.53 21.50 -10.81
CA GLY A 304 -25.66 21.96 -10.01
C GLY A 304 -26.49 20.78 -9.51
N GLY A 305 -26.83 20.78 -8.22
CA GLY A 305 -27.63 19.72 -7.58
C GLY A 305 -26.85 18.50 -7.10
N TYR A 306 -25.59 18.32 -7.52
CA TYR A 306 -24.75 17.24 -7.03
C TYR A 306 -24.23 17.54 -5.62
N LYS A 307 -24.48 16.62 -4.68
CA LYS A 307 -24.20 16.82 -3.24
C LYS A 307 -22.75 16.49 -2.84
N GLY A 308 -21.96 15.92 -3.75
CA GLY A 308 -20.65 15.37 -3.44
C GLY A 308 -20.70 13.87 -3.13
N LEU A 309 -19.54 13.24 -3.12
CA LEU A 309 -19.33 11.87 -2.67
C LEU A 309 -19.70 11.75 -1.20
N ASN A 310 -20.31 10.63 -0.86
CA ASN A 310 -20.35 10.21 0.54
C ASN A 310 -18.93 9.79 0.94
N ASP A 311 -18.25 10.58 1.78
CA ASP A 311 -16.87 10.32 2.22
C ASP A 311 -16.78 10.34 3.76
N PRO A 312 -17.19 9.24 4.44
CA PRO A 312 -17.24 9.18 5.90
C PRO A 312 -15.89 9.51 6.52
N GLY A 313 -15.79 10.46 7.46
CA GLY A 313 -14.50 10.80 8.08
C GLY A 313 -13.56 11.66 7.22
N HIS A 314 -14.01 12.17 6.06
CA HIS A 314 -13.40 13.36 5.48
C HIS A 314 -13.67 14.57 6.38
N ALA A 315 -12.67 15.44 6.50
CA ALA A 315 -12.55 16.52 7.49
C ALA A 315 -13.64 17.62 7.47
N ASP A 316 -14.73 17.46 6.73
CA ASP A 316 -15.84 18.43 6.68
C ASP A 316 -17.09 18.04 7.49
N GLU A 317 -17.09 16.89 8.17
CA GLU A 317 -18.11 16.57 9.19
C GLU A 317 -17.74 17.19 10.55
N ARG A 318 -17.74 18.53 10.58
CA ARG A 318 -17.69 19.47 11.72
C ARG A 318 -16.69 19.16 12.84
N GLU A 319 -15.86 20.16 13.12
CA GLU A 319 -15.02 20.31 14.32
C GLU A 319 -15.74 19.87 15.62
N GLU A 320 -17.06 20.01 15.68
CA GLU A 320 -17.96 19.56 16.74
C GLU A 320 -18.02 18.03 16.93
N THR A 321 -18.12 17.22 15.87
CA THR A 321 -18.10 15.74 15.97
C THR A 321 -16.72 15.24 16.40
N ALA A 322 -15.66 15.83 15.85
CA ALA A 322 -14.29 15.53 16.23
C ALA A 322 -13.97 16.00 17.67
N HIS A 323 -14.57 17.11 18.11
CA HIS A 323 -14.48 17.60 19.48
C HIS A 323 -15.22 16.67 20.44
N GLN A 324 -16.45 16.27 20.12
CA GLN A 324 -17.23 15.31 20.92
C GLN A 324 -16.52 13.95 21.04
N LEU A 325 -15.92 13.46 19.95
CA LEU A 325 -15.09 12.26 19.96
C LEU A 325 -13.86 12.44 20.88
N ARG A 326 -13.14 13.56 20.76
CA ARG A 326 -11.99 13.89 21.60
C ARG A 326 -12.37 13.99 23.08
N GLU A 327 -13.47 14.64 23.42
CA GLU A 327 -13.97 14.76 24.79
C GLU A 327 -14.42 13.41 25.35
N ALA A 328 -15.13 12.61 24.55
CA ALA A 328 -15.54 11.26 24.95
C ALA A 328 -14.32 10.38 25.22
N VAL A 329 -13.31 10.42 24.35
CA VAL A 329 -12.04 9.71 24.54
C VAL A 329 -11.30 10.20 25.78
N ALA A 330 -11.19 11.51 25.99
CA ALA A 330 -10.48 12.09 27.13
C ALA A 330 -11.11 11.69 28.47
N ARG A 331 -12.45 11.73 28.55
CA ARG A 331 -13.21 11.25 29.72
C ARG A 331 -12.92 9.77 29.98
N LEU A 332 -13.10 8.93 28.97
CA LEU A 332 -12.97 7.47 29.11
C LEU A 332 -11.52 7.02 29.37
N ALA A 333 -10.51 7.75 28.88
CA ALA A 333 -9.10 7.42 29.10
C ALA A 333 -8.65 7.60 30.57
N SER A 334 -9.42 8.37 31.36
CA SER A 334 -9.19 8.56 32.79
C SER A 334 -9.82 7.45 33.65
N GLU A 335 -10.74 6.66 33.10
CA GLU A 335 -11.41 5.58 33.82
C GLU A 335 -10.51 4.33 33.90
N GLU A 336 -10.39 3.78 35.11
CA GLU A 336 -9.54 2.61 35.34
C GLU A 336 -10.13 1.35 34.69
N GLY A 337 -9.31 0.66 33.89
CA GLY A 337 -9.74 -0.52 33.13
C GLY A 337 -10.54 -0.19 31.87
N VAL A 338 -10.64 1.08 31.45
CA VAL A 338 -11.22 1.47 30.17
C VAL A 338 -10.10 1.83 29.20
N TYR A 339 -10.18 1.28 27.99
CA TYR A 339 -9.17 1.50 26.95
C TYR A 339 -9.85 2.04 25.69
N PRO A 340 -10.00 3.38 25.54
CA PRO A 340 -10.63 3.94 24.36
C PRO A 340 -9.86 3.56 23.10
N LEU A 341 -10.58 3.08 22.07
CA LEU A 341 -10.04 2.83 20.75
C LEU A 341 -10.96 3.47 19.71
N ALA A 342 -10.40 4.34 18.88
CA ALA A 342 -11.10 5.00 17.79
C ALA A 342 -10.22 5.04 16.54
N ILE A 343 -10.83 4.98 15.35
CA ILE A 343 -10.14 5.29 14.10
C ILE A 343 -10.08 6.81 14.00
N GLU A 344 -8.89 7.36 13.79
CA GLU A 344 -8.68 8.79 13.71
C GLU A 344 -7.93 9.18 12.44
N THR A 345 -8.34 10.30 11.84
CA THR A 345 -7.60 10.97 10.77
C THR A 345 -6.48 11.80 11.38
N VAL A 346 -5.25 11.30 11.30
CA VAL A 346 -4.06 11.95 11.82
C VAL A 346 -3.44 12.83 10.75
N THR A 347 -3.64 14.15 10.86
CA THR A 347 -3.02 15.17 10.01
C THR A 347 -1.59 15.47 10.46
N PRO A 348 -0.77 16.21 9.68
CA PRO A 348 0.54 16.69 10.14
C PRO A 348 0.47 17.44 11.47
N GLU A 349 -0.56 18.27 11.67
CA GLU A 349 -0.75 19.05 12.91
C GLU A 349 -1.00 18.13 14.11
N ILE A 350 -1.91 17.15 13.95
CA ILE A 350 -2.18 16.13 14.98
C ILE A 350 -0.93 15.27 15.23
N ALA A 351 -0.15 14.97 14.19
CA ALA A 351 1.07 14.19 14.34
C ALA A 351 2.14 14.93 15.17
N VAL A 352 2.23 16.26 15.05
CA VAL A 352 3.09 17.09 15.93
C VAL A 352 2.62 16.97 17.37
N GLU A 353 1.32 17.14 17.62
CA GLU A 353 0.72 17.02 18.95
C GLU A 353 1.03 15.64 19.56
N TYR A 354 0.80 14.56 18.82
CA TYR A 354 1.03 13.19 19.30
C TYR A 354 2.50 12.89 19.57
N LEU A 355 3.41 13.45 18.76
CA LEU A 355 4.85 13.31 18.97
C LEU A 355 5.37 14.14 20.14
N ALA A 356 4.68 15.21 20.55
CA ALA A 356 5.05 15.97 21.75
C ALA A 356 4.99 15.11 23.03
N HIS A 357 4.13 14.08 23.02
CA HIS A 357 4.03 13.09 24.10
C HIS A 357 5.09 11.97 24.04
N ASN A 358 6.01 12.02 23.07
CA ASN A 358 7.06 11.03 22.90
C ASN A 358 8.30 11.34 23.76
N THR A 359 8.26 10.94 25.04
CA THR A 359 9.31 11.28 26.01
C THR A 359 10.42 10.23 26.16
N ARG A 360 10.15 8.96 25.82
CA ARG A 360 11.04 7.82 26.17
C ARG A 360 11.26 6.78 25.07
N ASN A 361 10.67 6.94 23.88
CA ASN A 361 10.81 5.90 22.86
C ASN A 361 12.20 5.91 22.21
N ARG A 362 12.59 4.75 21.67
CA ARG A 362 13.86 4.54 20.97
C ARG A 362 14.10 5.55 19.85
N LYS A 363 15.37 5.81 19.54
CA LYS A 363 15.75 6.63 18.38
C LYS A 363 15.08 6.13 17.10
N ILE A 364 14.44 7.05 16.39
CA ILE A 364 13.79 6.80 15.10
C ILE A 364 14.80 6.31 14.07
N VAL A 365 14.35 5.41 13.19
CA VAL A 365 15.16 4.88 12.09
C VAL A 365 14.75 5.62 10.83
N ALA A 366 15.55 6.60 10.41
CA ALA A 366 15.25 7.48 9.27
C ALA A 366 14.83 6.70 8.02
N ALA A 367 15.59 5.67 7.65
CA ALA A 367 15.26 4.84 6.48
C ALA A 367 13.88 4.16 6.54
N HIS A 368 13.35 3.87 7.74
CA HIS A 368 12.01 3.32 7.88
C HIS A 368 10.94 4.41 7.75
N VAL A 369 11.19 5.58 8.36
CA VAL A 369 10.32 6.76 8.21
C VAL A 369 10.26 7.17 6.73
N ASP A 370 11.41 7.26 6.05
CA ASP A 370 11.51 7.60 4.61
C ASP A 370 10.73 6.62 3.73
N SER A 371 10.67 5.34 4.11
CA SER A 371 9.88 4.34 3.40
C SER A 371 8.39 4.62 3.56
N ILE A 372 7.92 4.80 4.80
CA ILE A 372 6.51 5.06 5.09
C ILE A 372 6.08 6.40 4.48
N ALA A 373 6.90 7.45 4.60
CA ALA A 373 6.58 8.78 4.09
C ALA A 373 6.45 8.78 2.56
N ARG A 374 7.29 8.01 1.85
CA ARG A 374 7.15 7.82 0.41
C ARG A 374 5.86 7.08 0.04
N ASP A 375 5.46 6.07 0.80
CA ASP A 375 4.20 5.35 0.56
C ASP A 375 2.99 6.25 0.85
N ILE A 376 3.01 7.04 1.92
CA ILE A 376 1.97 8.04 2.23
C ILE A 376 1.88 9.07 1.09
N LYS A 377 3.01 9.69 0.71
CA LYS A 377 3.06 10.72 -0.34
C LYS A 377 2.63 10.20 -1.72
N ALA A 378 2.87 8.92 -1.98
CA ALA A 378 2.42 8.25 -3.21
C ALA A 378 0.94 7.80 -3.14
N GLY A 379 0.23 8.06 -2.04
CA GLY A 379 -1.15 7.60 -1.82
C GLY A 379 -1.27 6.10 -1.58
N ASN A 380 -0.16 5.37 -1.46
CA ASN A 380 -0.14 3.91 -1.31
C ASN A 380 -0.45 3.45 0.14
N TRP A 381 -0.70 4.38 1.06
CA TRP A 381 -1.06 4.05 2.42
C TRP A 381 -2.44 3.37 2.50
N MET A 382 -2.47 2.19 3.11
CA MET A 382 -3.69 1.48 3.50
C MET A 382 -3.81 1.51 5.02
N MET A 383 -5.02 1.61 5.56
CA MET A 383 -5.23 1.65 7.01
C MET A 383 -4.61 0.43 7.69
N ASN A 384 -3.62 0.66 8.56
CA ASN A 384 -2.98 -0.38 9.36
C ASN A 384 -3.81 -0.62 10.64
N ALA A 385 -4.23 -1.87 10.90
CA ALA A 385 -5.01 -2.21 12.09
C ALA A 385 -4.20 -2.18 13.41
N GLN A 386 -2.87 -2.05 13.36
CA GLN A 386 -2.07 -1.83 14.56
C GLN A 386 -2.28 -0.40 15.07
N PRO A 387 -2.70 -0.19 16.33
CA PRO A 387 -2.98 1.16 16.81
C PRO A 387 -1.72 1.99 17.07
N ILE A 388 -1.89 3.31 17.04
CA ILE A 388 -1.02 4.25 17.78
C ILE A 388 -1.45 4.18 19.24
N CYS A 389 -0.49 3.99 20.15
CA CYS A 389 -0.78 3.65 21.53
C CYS A 389 -0.32 4.76 22.47
N PHE A 390 -1.19 5.15 23.41
CA PHE A 390 -0.88 6.06 24.51
C PHE A 390 -1.11 5.39 25.85
N ALA A 391 -0.23 5.69 26.81
CA ALA A 391 -0.41 5.31 28.20
C ALA A 391 -1.48 6.18 28.89
N ARG A 392 -1.89 5.79 30.10
CA ARG A 392 -2.86 6.53 30.92
C ARG A 392 -2.42 7.96 31.24
N ASP A 393 -1.12 8.20 31.41
CA ASP A 393 -0.53 9.53 31.62
C ASP A 393 -0.40 10.37 30.33
N GLY A 394 -0.88 9.83 29.20
CA GLY A 394 -0.78 10.47 27.89
C GLY A 394 0.55 10.22 27.17
N ARG A 395 1.49 9.45 27.73
CA ARG A 395 2.77 9.15 27.07
C ARG A 395 2.56 8.33 25.79
N LEU A 396 3.23 8.70 24.70
CA LEU A 396 3.22 7.91 23.46
C LEU A 396 4.03 6.61 23.65
N LEU A 397 3.36 5.47 23.53
CA LEU A 397 3.94 4.13 23.67
C LEU A 397 4.36 3.52 22.33
N ASN A 398 3.60 3.75 21.27
CA ASN A 398 3.84 3.18 19.94
C ASN A 398 3.29 4.12 18.85
N GLY A 399 3.89 4.05 17.65
CA GLY A 399 3.44 4.83 16.49
C GLY A 399 4.44 5.89 15.99
N GLN A 400 5.57 6.09 16.68
CA GLN A 400 6.51 7.18 16.37
C GLN A 400 6.97 7.25 14.90
N HIS A 401 7.22 6.11 14.24
CA HIS A 401 7.66 6.08 12.84
C HIS A 401 6.53 6.49 11.88
N ARG A 402 5.29 6.12 12.20
CA ARG A 402 4.11 6.49 11.40
C ARG A 402 3.81 7.97 11.55
N LEU A 403 3.81 8.48 12.78
CA LEU A 403 3.64 9.92 13.05
C LEU A 403 4.73 10.76 12.37
N SER A 404 5.99 10.34 12.49
CA SER A 404 7.11 11.03 11.81
C SER A 404 6.96 11.00 10.29
N ALA A 405 6.41 9.92 9.74
CA ALA A 405 6.20 9.77 8.30
C ALA A 405 5.04 10.64 7.79
N VAL A 406 3.98 10.82 8.57
CA VAL A 406 2.90 11.79 8.30
C VAL A 406 3.48 13.20 8.20
N LEU A 407 4.31 13.61 9.18
CA LEU A 407 4.99 14.90 9.15
C LEU A 407 5.88 15.06 7.91
N GLN A 408 6.66 14.03 7.58
CA GLN A 408 7.58 14.06 6.44
C GLN A 408 6.84 14.04 5.09
N ALA A 409 5.70 13.36 5.00
CA ALA A 409 4.89 13.28 3.79
C ALA A 409 4.06 14.55 3.55
N GLY A 410 3.62 15.21 4.63
CA GLY A 410 2.72 16.36 4.57
C GLY A 410 1.27 15.99 4.25
N GLU A 411 0.88 14.73 4.43
CA GLU A 411 -0.44 14.19 4.07
C GLU A 411 -1.01 13.40 5.24
N ALA A 412 -2.32 13.49 5.47
CA ALA A 412 -3.00 12.81 6.57
C ALA A 412 -3.15 11.30 6.32
N ILE A 413 -3.24 10.52 7.40
CA ILE A 413 -3.55 9.09 7.36
C ILE A 413 -4.68 8.73 8.32
N GLU A 414 -5.39 7.65 8.04
CA GLU A 414 -6.29 7.03 9.01
C GLU A 414 -5.62 5.87 9.73
N VAL A 415 -5.77 5.84 11.04
CA VAL A 415 -5.16 4.81 11.90
C VAL A 415 -5.97 4.65 13.19
N PRO A 416 -6.11 3.43 13.73
CA PRO A 416 -6.65 3.25 15.06
C PRO A 416 -5.72 3.89 16.10
N VAL A 417 -6.30 4.56 17.09
CA VAL A 417 -5.59 5.16 18.22
C VAL A 417 -6.17 4.59 19.50
N MET A 418 -5.32 3.97 20.31
CA MET A 418 -5.67 3.35 21.58
C MET A 418 -5.04 4.14 22.73
N ARG A 419 -5.84 4.50 23.74
CA ARG A 419 -5.39 5.27 24.91
C ARG A 419 -5.66 4.52 26.22
N GLY A 420 -5.06 5.00 27.31
CA GLY A 420 -5.29 4.45 28.65
C GLY A 420 -4.50 3.18 28.98
N LEU A 421 -3.53 2.79 28.14
CA LEU A 421 -2.74 1.58 28.39
C LEU A 421 -1.84 1.72 29.63
N PRO A 422 -1.56 0.62 30.35
CA PRO A 422 -0.57 0.62 31.42
C PRO A 422 0.83 1.00 30.90
N GLU A 423 1.64 1.69 31.70
CA GLU A 423 2.97 2.17 31.26
C GLU A 423 3.90 0.98 30.93
N GLU A 424 3.73 -0.11 31.68
CA GLU A 424 4.47 -1.37 31.56
C GLU A 424 4.26 -2.03 30.19
N ALA A 425 3.17 -1.70 29.47
CA ALA A 425 2.90 -2.23 28.13
C ALA A 425 4.07 -1.95 27.18
N TYR A 426 4.82 -0.87 27.44
CA TYR A 426 6.01 -0.53 26.69
C TYR A 426 7.05 -1.66 26.62
N ALA A 427 7.22 -2.42 27.70
CA ALA A 427 8.24 -3.47 27.80
C ALA A 427 7.99 -4.67 26.89
N THR A 428 6.79 -4.77 26.30
CA THR A 428 6.39 -5.87 25.42
C THR A 428 6.59 -5.56 23.94
N TYR A 429 6.85 -4.29 23.58
CA TYR A 429 7.16 -3.92 22.20
C TYR A 429 8.61 -4.32 21.85
N ASP A 430 8.84 -4.72 20.58
CA ASP A 430 10.17 -5.01 20.01
C ASP A 430 10.94 -6.26 20.50
N ILE A 431 10.25 -7.36 20.82
CA ILE A 431 10.90 -8.67 21.06
C ILE A 431 11.34 -9.37 19.74
N HIS A 432 11.20 -8.74 18.57
CA HIS A 432 11.46 -9.35 17.26
C HIS A 432 12.80 -8.95 16.61
N ALA A 433 13.55 -9.95 16.15
CA ALA A 433 14.64 -9.77 15.19
C ALA A 433 14.08 -9.45 13.79
N LYS A 434 14.55 -8.36 13.18
CA LYS A 434 14.14 -7.90 11.84
C LYS A 434 14.51 -8.92 10.76
N LYS A 435 13.53 -9.39 9.97
CA LYS A 435 13.77 -10.09 8.71
C LYS A 435 13.76 -9.08 7.55
N GLY A 436 14.59 -9.35 6.54
CA GLY A 436 14.56 -8.63 5.26
C GLY A 436 13.36 -9.04 4.39
N PRO A 437 13.08 -8.29 3.31
CA PRO A 437 11.91 -8.53 2.46
C PRO A 437 11.94 -9.91 1.80
N GLN A 438 10.82 -10.64 1.82
CA GLN A 438 10.58 -11.82 0.97
C GLN A 438 9.74 -11.43 -0.26
N LEU A 439 9.56 -12.31 -1.25
CA LEU A 439 8.74 -12.05 -2.45
C LEU A 439 7.40 -12.81 -2.39
N GLY A 440 6.31 -12.15 -2.81
CA GLY A 440 4.91 -12.58 -2.62
C GLY A 440 4.38 -13.71 -3.53
N ALA A 441 3.10 -14.03 -3.32
CA ALA A 441 2.45 -15.27 -3.77
C ALA A 441 2.17 -15.40 -5.28
N ALA A 442 2.03 -14.29 -6.01
CA ALA A 442 1.96 -14.31 -7.49
C ALA A 442 3.25 -14.86 -8.13
N TYR A 443 4.30 -15.06 -7.34
CA TYR A 443 5.56 -15.65 -7.74
C TYR A 443 5.86 -16.97 -7.00
N ASP A 444 4.88 -17.59 -6.33
CA ASP A 444 5.05 -18.86 -5.60
C ASP A 444 5.40 -20.04 -6.52
N ASN A 445 5.04 -19.95 -7.81
CA ASN A 445 5.39 -20.95 -8.81
C ASN A 445 6.81 -20.78 -9.39
N PHE A 446 7.60 -19.81 -8.90
CA PHE A 446 8.95 -19.56 -9.42
C PHE A 446 10.02 -19.78 -8.35
N GLY A 447 10.99 -20.64 -8.65
CA GLY A 447 12.23 -20.77 -7.88
C GLY A 447 13.10 -19.50 -7.92
N ASP A 448 14.07 -19.41 -7.00
CA ASP A 448 15.15 -18.40 -6.99
C ASP A 448 14.74 -16.94 -6.65
N LYS A 449 13.63 -16.77 -5.90
CA LYS A 449 13.13 -15.48 -5.37
C LYS A 449 14.23 -14.53 -4.83
N PRO A 450 15.14 -14.96 -3.93
CA PRO A 450 16.15 -14.06 -3.36
C PRO A 450 17.13 -13.49 -4.40
N LEU A 451 17.42 -14.24 -5.47
CA LEU A 451 18.35 -13.83 -6.52
C LEU A 451 17.75 -12.69 -7.34
N VAL A 452 16.49 -12.83 -7.74
CA VAL A 452 15.78 -11.81 -8.55
C VAL A 452 15.61 -10.51 -7.77
N ALA A 453 15.22 -10.58 -6.48
CA ALA A 453 15.19 -9.39 -5.63
C ALA A 453 16.57 -8.73 -5.55
N ALA A 454 17.63 -9.51 -5.37
CA ALA A 454 18.98 -8.96 -5.30
C ALA A 454 19.43 -8.32 -6.63
N ALA A 455 19.04 -8.86 -7.79
CA ALA A 455 19.32 -8.27 -9.10
C ALA A 455 18.51 -6.97 -9.31
N ALA A 456 17.23 -6.94 -8.93
CA ALA A 456 16.40 -5.73 -8.97
C ALA A 456 16.92 -4.63 -8.02
N VAL A 457 17.49 -4.99 -6.88
CA VAL A 457 18.17 -4.03 -5.98
C VAL A 457 19.41 -3.43 -6.66
N LEU A 458 20.16 -4.19 -7.47
CA LEU A 458 21.29 -3.65 -8.23
C LEU A 458 20.83 -2.65 -9.29
N LEU A 459 19.76 -2.97 -10.04
CA LEU A 459 19.13 -2.05 -10.99
C LEU A 459 18.70 -0.76 -10.29
N TRP A 460 17.97 -0.87 -9.17
CA TRP A 460 17.55 0.31 -8.42
C TRP A 460 18.73 1.17 -7.99
N LYS A 461 19.77 0.56 -7.43
CA LYS A 461 20.95 1.28 -6.94
C LYS A 461 21.67 2.06 -8.03
N ARG A 462 21.65 1.54 -9.27
CA ARG A 462 22.37 2.10 -10.41
C ARG A 462 21.55 3.10 -11.21
N GLU A 463 20.25 2.87 -11.33
CA GLU A 463 19.40 3.60 -12.28
C GLU A 463 18.34 4.48 -11.61
N LEU A 464 17.90 4.12 -10.40
CA LEU A 464 16.71 4.74 -9.77
C LEU A 464 16.98 5.36 -8.39
N LYS A 465 18.19 5.18 -7.85
CA LYS A 465 18.56 5.69 -6.53
C LYS A 465 18.53 7.23 -6.53
N PRO A 466 17.76 7.88 -5.63
CA PRO A 466 17.71 9.33 -5.55
C PRO A 466 19.07 9.96 -5.23
N SER A 467 19.41 11.02 -5.96
CA SER A 467 20.62 11.82 -5.73
C SER A 467 20.59 12.47 -4.34
N GLY A 468 21.73 12.49 -3.65
CA GLY A 468 21.86 13.13 -2.32
C GLY A 468 21.50 12.25 -1.12
N VAL A 469 20.87 11.09 -1.29
CA VAL A 469 20.50 10.21 -0.15
C VAL A 469 21.57 9.13 0.09
N ARG A 470 22.37 9.33 1.14
CA ARG A 470 23.42 8.38 1.55
C ARG A 470 22.77 7.09 2.07
N ASN A 471 23.26 5.92 1.64
CA ASN A 471 22.76 4.59 2.03
C ASN A 471 21.27 4.30 1.76
N ALA A 472 20.63 5.03 0.84
CA ALA A 472 19.26 4.75 0.42
C ALA A 472 19.11 3.28 -0.02
N LYS A 473 18.00 2.66 0.37
CA LYS A 473 17.62 1.29 -0.03
C LYS A 473 16.27 1.34 -0.74
N PRO A 474 16.07 0.49 -1.76
CA PRO A 474 14.76 0.38 -2.38
C PRO A 474 13.77 -0.15 -1.34
N THR A 475 12.56 0.41 -1.33
CA THR A 475 11.45 -0.22 -0.62
C THR A 475 11.11 -1.55 -1.30
N PRO A 476 10.46 -2.48 -0.58
CA PRO A 476 9.82 -3.61 -1.22
C PRO A 476 8.93 -3.14 -2.38
N SER A 477 8.24 -1.99 -2.22
CA SER A 477 7.44 -1.15 -3.16
C SER A 477 8.19 -0.50 -4.34
N GLU A 478 9.52 -0.56 -4.36
CA GLU A 478 10.34 -0.26 -5.54
C GLU A 478 10.92 -1.53 -6.20
N VAL A 479 11.37 -2.52 -5.41
CA VAL A 479 11.97 -3.77 -5.94
C VAL A 479 11.03 -4.55 -6.89
N MET A 480 9.80 -4.87 -6.49
CA MET A 480 8.84 -5.50 -7.43
C MET A 480 8.45 -4.64 -8.63
N LYS A 481 8.46 -3.30 -8.52
CA LYS A 481 8.10 -2.40 -9.63
C LYS A 481 9.15 -2.58 -10.73
N ILE A 482 10.40 -2.71 -10.32
CA ILE A 482 11.50 -3.07 -11.21
C ILE A 482 11.25 -4.45 -11.82
N ILE A 483 10.88 -5.46 -11.02
CA ILE A 483 10.64 -6.82 -11.56
C ILE A 483 9.50 -6.83 -12.59
N GLU A 484 8.45 -6.03 -12.39
CA GLU A 484 7.32 -5.89 -13.33
C GLU A 484 7.69 -5.13 -14.60
N GLN A 485 8.38 -4.00 -14.45
CA GLN A 485 8.76 -3.14 -15.58
C GLN A 485 9.89 -3.74 -16.39
N HIS A 486 10.64 -4.68 -15.81
CA HIS A 486 11.78 -5.33 -16.43
C HIS A 486 11.60 -6.87 -16.41
N PRO A 487 10.60 -7.45 -17.10
CA PRO A 487 10.34 -8.89 -17.10
C PRO A 487 11.54 -9.69 -17.62
N ARG A 488 12.33 -9.11 -18.52
CA ARG A 488 13.56 -9.74 -19.02
C ARG A 488 14.62 -9.95 -17.92
N LEU A 489 14.69 -9.09 -16.91
CA LEU A 489 15.57 -9.28 -15.74
C LEU A 489 15.19 -10.56 -14.98
N LEU A 490 13.89 -10.88 -14.91
CA LEU A 490 13.41 -12.11 -14.30
C LEU A 490 13.79 -13.34 -15.15
N GLU A 491 13.68 -13.26 -16.47
CA GLU A 491 14.05 -14.36 -17.39
C GLU A 491 15.54 -14.72 -17.28
N LEU A 492 16.42 -13.72 -17.19
CA LEU A 492 17.87 -13.87 -17.07
C LEU A 492 18.35 -14.39 -15.69
N ARG A 493 17.42 -14.69 -14.77
CA ARG A 493 17.75 -15.41 -13.53
C ARG A 493 18.34 -16.79 -13.81
N THR A 494 17.89 -17.45 -14.87
CA THR A 494 18.32 -18.81 -15.25
C THR A 494 19.79 -18.80 -15.65
N PHE A 495 20.19 -17.79 -16.43
CA PHE A 495 21.58 -17.52 -16.76
C PHE A 495 22.42 -17.26 -15.50
N GLY A 496 22.01 -16.32 -14.65
CA GLY A 496 22.75 -16.01 -13.42
C GLY A 496 22.92 -17.21 -12.48
N ARG A 497 21.93 -18.13 -12.45
CA ARG A 497 22.01 -19.39 -11.71
C ARG A 497 23.02 -20.37 -12.30
N LYS A 498 23.06 -20.52 -13.63
CA LYS A 498 24.04 -21.39 -14.31
C LYS A 498 25.48 -20.88 -14.11
N MET A 499 25.64 -19.57 -14.00
CA MET A 499 26.96 -18.92 -14.02
C MET A 499 27.57 -18.65 -12.64
N ILE A 500 27.04 -19.21 -11.54
CA ILE A 500 27.45 -18.93 -10.15
C ILE A 500 28.93 -19.21 -9.83
N GLU A 501 29.60 -20.05 -10.63
CA GLU A 501 31.05 -20.30 -10.52
C GLU A 501 31.89 -19.09 -10.97
N PHE A 502 31.30 -18.21 -11.77
CA PHE A 502 31.92 -17.00 -12.33
C PHE A 502 31.43 -15.73 -11.63
N GLY A 503 30.74 -15.81 -10.49
CA GLY A 503 30.30 -14.59 -9.79
C GLY A 503 29.08 -14.80 -8.90
N ARG A 504 28.64 -13.71 -8.26
CA ARG A 504 27.36 -13.72 -7.55
C ARG A 504 26.21 -13.77 -8.57
N GLY A 505 25.28 -14.70 -8.40
CA GLY A 505 24.16 -14.89 -9.35
C GLY A 505 23.36 -13.61 -9.63
N SER A 506 23.15 -12.76 -8.62
CA SER A 506 22.46 -11.47 -8.81
C SER A 506 23.25 -10.46 -9.67
N VAL A 507 24.58 -10.47 -9.57
CA VAL A 507 25.46 -9.64 -10.42
C VAL A 507 25.41 -10.14 -11.85
N LEU A 508 25.50 -11.45 -12.05
CA LEU A 508 25.46 -12.08 -13.37
C LEU A 508 24.12 -11.86 -14.07
N THR A 509 23.00 -12.00 -13.34
CA THR A 509 21.66 -11.70 -13.88
C THR A 509 21.50 -10.23 -14.25
N TYR A 510 21.94 -9.30 -13.39
CA TYR A 510 21.84 -7.87 -13.70
C TYR A 510 22.77 -7.45 -14.84
N ALA A 511 24.00 -7.99 -14.90
CA ALA A 511 24.94 -7.73 -15.99
C ALA A 511 24.41 -8.25 -17.33
N ALA A 512 23.91 -9.49 -17.37
CA ALA A 512 23.27 -10.05 -18.57
C ALA A 512 22.10 -9.17 -19.04
N TYR A 513 21.29 -8.66 -18.11
CA TYR A 513 20.19 -7.76 -18.43
C TYR A 513 20.68 -6.44 -19.04
N CYS A 514 21.75 -5.86 -18.50
CA CYS A 514 22.35 -4.65 -19.06
C CYS A 514 22.92 -4.90 -20.46
N ILE A 515 23.62 -6.02 -20.66
CA ILE A 515 24.25 -6.40 -21.92
C ILE A 515 23.20 -6.61 -23.03
N GLU A 516 22.15 -7.40 -22.78
CA GLU A 516 21.08 -7.60 -23.78
C GLU A 516 20.26 -6.33 -24.03
N ARG A 517 20.11 -5.45 -23.03
CA ARG A 517 19.40 -4.18 -23.21
C ARG A 517 20.21 -3.18 -24.04
N ASP A 518 21.53 -3.23 -23.95
CA ASP A 518 22.45 -2.34 -24.69
C ASP A 518 22.52 -2.74 -26.17
N ASP A 519 22.76 -4.02 -26.47
CA ASP A 519 22.70 -4.56 -27.83
C ASP A 519 22.13 -6.00 -27.80
N PRO A 520 20.88 -6.22 -28.24
CA PRO A 520 20.22 -7.53 -28.15
C PRO A 520 20.91 -8.63 -28.96
N GLU A 521 21.43 -8.31 -30.16
CA GLU A 521 22.02 -9.31 -31.06
C GLU A 521 23.42 -9.68 -30.59
N LEU A 522 24.26 -8.67 -30.36
CA LEU A 522 25.63 -8.87 -29.95
C LEU A 522 25.72 -9.33 -28.49
N GLY A 523 24.80 -8.87 -27.64
CA GLY A 523 24.69 -9.28 -26.24
C GLY A 523 24.36 -10.75 -26.11
N ARG A 524 23.45 -11.28 -26.96
CA ARG A 524 23.16 -12.72 -27.02
C ARG A 524 24.40 -13.53 -27.35
N VAL A 525 25.21 -13.10 -28.33
CA VAL A 525 26.46 -13.76 -28.72
C VAL A 525 27.47 -13.74 -27.56
N PHE A 526 27.62 -12.60 -26.89
CA PHE A 526 28.50 -12.48 -25.73
C PHE A 526 28.09 -13.43 -24.59
N LEU A 527 26.80 -13.44 -24.24
CA LEU A 527 26.29 -14.27 -23.15
C LEU A 527 26.36 -15.76 -23.48
N GLU A 528 26.08 -16.16 -24.72
CA GLU A 528 26.20 -17.57 -25.17
C GLU A 528 27.65 -18.05 -25.11
N ARG A 529 28.60 -17.24 -25.59
CA ARG A 529 30.04 -17.55 -25.50
C ARG A 529 30.52 -17.54 -24.05
N PHE A 530 30.03 -16.60 -23.24
CA PHE A 530 30.36 -16.54 -21.82
C PHE A 530 29.77 -17.73 -21.06
N GLU A 531 28.61 -18.26 -21.43
CA GLU A 531 28.01 -19.47 -20.83
C GLU A 531 28.81 -20.73 -21.22
N THR A 532 28.99 -20.96 -22.52
CA THR A 532 29.59 -22.19 -23.05
C THR A 532 31.10 -22.25 -22.86
N GLY A 533 31.81 -21.16 -23.18
CA GLY A 533 33.26 -21.11 -23.26
C GLY A 533 33.87 -22.04 -24.31
N ALA A 534 33.06 -22.61 -25.21
CA ALA A 534 33.48 -23.59 -26.22
C ALA A 534 33.89 -22.89 -27.53
N ASP A 535 34.76 -23.54 -28.32
CA ASP A 535 35.21 -23.07 -29.64
C ASP A 535 35.85 -21.67 -29.68
N LEU A 536 36.39 -21.19 -28.55
CA LEU A 536 37.08 -19.90 -28.45
C LEU A 536 38.61 -20.08 -28.58
N PRO A 537 39.30 -19.27 -29.42
CA PRO A 537 40.75 -19.37 -29.58
C PRO A 537 41.49 -19.00 -28.29
N ARG A 538 42.74 -19.48 -28.16
CA ARG A 538 43.60 -19.09 -27.04
C ARG A 538 43.81 -17.57 -27.05
N GLY A 539 43.61 -16.94 -25.89
CA GLY A 539 43.70 -15.47 -25.75
C GLY A 539 42.39 -14.74 -26.07
N HIS A 540 41.30 -15.45 -26.35
CA HIS A 540 40.00 -14.82 -26.55
C HIS A 540 39.51 -14.12 -25.27
N LEU A 541 38.99 -12.89 -25.41
CA LEU A 541 38.52 -12.02 -24.32
C LEU A 541 37.59 -12.73 -23.33
N ILE A 542 36.61 -13.50 -23.82
CA ILE A 542 35.67 -14.25 -22.98
C ILE A 542 36.37 -15.31 -22.11
N LEU A 543 37.42 -15.97 -22.61
CA LEU A 543 38.18 -16.95 -21.82
C LEU A 543 38.98 -16.26 -20.71
N GLU A 544 39.54 -15.08 -20.99
CA GLU A 544 40.22 -14.26 -20.00
C GLU A 544 39.23 -13.75 -18.92
N LEU A 545 38.06 -13.26 -19.34
CA LEU A 545 36.99 -12.83 -18.45
C LEU A 545 36.53 -13.98 -17.55
N ARG A 546 36.29 -15.18 -18.08
CA ARG A 546 35.90 -16.36 -17.29
C ARG A 546 36.94 -16.67 -16.21
N LYS A 547 38.23 -16.67 -16.55
CA LYS A 547 39.33 -16.87 -15.58
C LYS A 547 39.34 -15.77 -14.52
N ARG A 548 39.24 -14.51 -14.94
CA ARG A 548 39.25 -13.35 -14.04
C ARG A 548 38.08 -13.40 -13.06
N MET A 549 36.89 -13.68 -13.55
CA MET A 549 35.68 -13.79 -12.76
C MET A 549 35.73 -14.96 -11.75
N GLN A 550 36.34 -16.09 -12.10
CA GLN A 550 36.60 -17.18 -11.16
C GLN A 550 37.57 -16.78 -10.04
N ILE A 551 38.64 -16.05 -10.36
CA ILE A 551 39.59 -15.51 -9.36
C ILE A 551 38.86 -14.56 -8.42
N MET A 552 38.12 -13.60 -8.97
CA MET A 552 37.34 -12.63 -8.21
C MET A 552 36.28 -13.30 -7.31
N ARG A 553 35.71 -14.42 -7.76
CA ARG A 553 34.78 -15.24 -6.98
C ARG A 553 35.47 -15.89 -5.78
N ARG A 554 36.67 -16.45 -5.97
CA ARG A 554 37.49 -17.06 -4.89
C ARG A 554 37.94 -16.01 -3.87
N GLU A 555 38.33 -14.82 -4.34
CA GLU A 555 38.75 -13.68 -3.51
C GLU A 555 37.58 -12.97 -2.79
N ARG A 556 36.33 -13.35 -3.06
CA ARG A 556 35.12 -12.76 -2.46
C ARG A 556 34.98 -11.25 -2.67
N THR A 557 35.46 -10.77 -3.81
CA THR A 557 35.31 -9.38 -4.28
C THR A 557 33.87 -8.85 -4.18
N SER A 558 33.75 -7.52 -4.11
CA SER A 558 32.47 -6.85 -3.94
C SER A 558 31.55 -7.02 -5.15
N GLN A 559 30.24 -6.79 -4.96
CA GLN A 559 29.28 -6.82 -6.07
C GLN A 559 29.61 -5.78 -7.15
N ASP A 560 30.09 -4.60 -6.73
CA ASP A 560 30.38 -3.50 -7.63
C ASP A 560 31.63 -3.78 -8.49
N GLU A 561 32.65 -4.42 -7.92
CA GLU A 561 33.85 -4.82 -8.67
C GLU A 561 33.53 -5.91 -9.71
N GLN A 562 32.79 -6.96 -9.32
CA GLN A 562 32.38 -8.02 -10.24
C GLN A 562 31.53 -7.49 -11.39
N LEU A 563 30.61 -6.57 -11.10
CA LEU A 563 29.77 -5.93 -12.11
C LEU A 563 30.61 -5.07 -13.05
N LYS A 564 31.55 -4.28 -12.50
CA LYS A 564 32.44 -3.42 -13.27
C LYS A 564 33.30 -4.23 -14.25
N GLU A 565 33.84 -5.36 -13.80
CA GLU A 565 34.66 -6.25 -14.64
C GLU A 565 33.84 -6.81 -15.82
N LEU A 566 32.64 -7.33 -15.55
CA LEU A 566 31.74 -7.88 -16.58
C LEU A 566 31.36 -6.82 -17.63
N LEU A 567 30.95 -5.63 -17.18
CA LEU A 567 30.54 -4.55 -18.08
C LEU A 567 31.73 -3.96 -18.85
N ALA A 568 32.92 -3.89 -18.25
CA ALA A 568 34.13 -3.45 -18.95
C ALA A 568 34.54 -4.45 -20.05
N ALA A 569 34.40 -5.75 -19.81
CA ALA A 569 34.64 -6.76 -20.83
C ALA A 569 33.59 -6.74 -21.94
N TRP A 570 32.34 -6.39 -21.62
CA TRP A 570 31.31 -6.14 -22.64
C TRP A 570 31.67 -4.96 -23.55
N GLU A 571 32.11 -3.82 -22.99
CA GLU A 571 32.57 -2.69 -23.80
C GLU A 571 33.72 -3.06 -24.74
N ARG A 572 34.73 -3.79 -24.23
CA ARG A 572 35.84 -4.29 -25.06
C ARG A 572 35.39 -5.28 -26.14
N PHE A 573 34.36 -6.07 -25.88
CA PHE A 573 33.81 -7.00 -26.86
C PHE A 573 33.09 -6.26 -28.00
N LYS A 574 32.40 -5.16 -27.70
CA LYS A 574 31.76 -4.30 -28.70
C LYS A 574 32.74 -3.65 -29.67
N GLU A 575 33.96 -3.33 -29.22
CA GLU A 575 34.97 -2.70 -30.08
C GLU A 575 35.52 -3.63 -31.17
N LYS A 576 35.64 -4.93 -30.86
CA LYS A 576 36.09 -5.97 -31.80
C LYS A 576 35.25 -7.23 -31.60
N PRO A 577 34.01 -7.22 -32.09
CA PRO A 577 33.14 -8.38 -31.95
C PRO A 577 33.67 -9.47 -32.88
N ASP A 578 33.97 -10.63 -32.31
CA ASP A 578 34.44 -11.79 -33.07
C ASP A 578 33.24 -12.45 -33.76
N LEU A 579 32.79 -11.87 -34.88
CA LEU A 579 31.55 -12.24 -35.59
C LEU A 579 31.74 -13.35 -36.64
N ASP A 580 32.95 -13.91 -36.79
CA ASP A 580 33.33 -14.80 -37.90
C ASP A 580 32.58 -16.16 -37.98
N ARG A 581 31.55 -16.36 -37.16
CA ARG A 581 30.62 -17.51 -37.25
C ARG A 581 29.12 -17.19 -37.24
N LEU A 582 28.68 -15.93 -37.25
CA LEU A 582 27.24 -15.60 -37.35
C LEU A 582 26.60 -16.01 -38.69
N LYS A 583 27.39 -16.37 -39.71
CA LYS A 583 26.92 -16.75 -41.06
C LYS A 583 26.61 -18.25 -41.25
N ARG A 584 26.52 -19.07 -40.21
CA ARG A 584 26.23 -20.53 -40.36
C ARG A 584 24.95 -21.04 -39.69
N ALA A 585 24.09 -20.16 -39.22
CA ALA A 585 22.76 -20.53 -38.73
C ALA A 585 21.73 -19.49 -39.19
N SER A 586 21.46 -19.49 -40.50
CA SER A 586 20.30 -18.87 -41.13
C SER A 586 19.63 -19.91 -42.01
#